data_AF-A0A970JTI6-F1
#
_entry.id   AF-A0A970JTI6-F1
#
_cell.length_a   1.000
_cell.length_b   1.000
_cell.length_c   1.000
_cell.angle_alpha   90.00
_cell.angle_beta   90.00
_cell.angle_gamma   90.00
#
_symmetry.space_group_name_H-M   'P 1'
#
loop_
_entity.id
_entity.type
_entity.pdbx_description
1 polymer ?
#
loop_
_entity_poly.entity_id
_entity_poly.type
_entity_poly.pdbx_seq_one_letter_code
_entity_poly.pdbx_strand_id
1 'polypeptide(L)'
;MKTKVAKLLVLAVVLLSFSGCTLFSPWNDVAEISFKVDGKELKTSEYTLEFGEEVTISVVVKDAFAQELKKCTIKWSIENDAIGILESNEGYNVVFNAAAAGEESYIEGKINIAVESSLTGETHYETLKIIVVTKEVEE
;
A
#
# COMPACT_ATOMS: atom_id res chain seq x y z
N MET A 1 52.19 -9.61 9.89
CA MET A 1 50.98 -10.37 9.46
C MET A 1 49.85 -10.38 10.50
N LYS A 2 50.13 -10.34 11.82
CA LYS A 2 49.11 -10.44 12.89
C LYS A 2 48.17 -9.23 13.03
N THR A 3 48.63 -8.01 12.72
CA THR A 3 47.85 -6.76 12.90
C THR A 3 46.82 -6.49 11.81
N LYS A 4 47.02 -7.00 10.58
CA LYS A 4 46.04 -6.84 9.49
C LYS A 4 44.81 -7.73 9.67
N VAL A 5 45.00 -8.93 10.22
CA VAL A 5 43.92 -9.89 10.51
C VAL A 5 43.04 -9.39 11.66
N ALA A 6 43.64 -8.79 12.70
CA ALA A 6 42.89 -8.21 13.82
C ALA A 6 42.00 -7.02 13.39
N LYS A 7 42.49 -6.12 12.52
CA LYS A 7 41.68 -5.01 11.99
C LYS A 7 40.52 -5.48 11.10
N LEU A 8 40.73 -6.54 10.31
CA LEU A 8 39.68 -7.11 9.46
C LEU A 8 38.56 -7.77 10.29
N LEU A 9 38.93 -8.47 11.37
CA LEU A 9 37.98 -9.09 12.28
C LEU A 9 37.17 -8.06 13.07
N VAL A 10 37.78 -6.96 13.52
CA VAL A 10 37.06 -5.87 14.19
C VAL A 10 36.09 -5.18 13.24
N LEU A 11 36.47 -4.93 11.98
CA LEU A 11 35.57 -4.34 10.98
C LEU A 11 34.40 -5.27 10.64
N ALA A 12 34.64 -6.58 10.53
CA ALA A 12 33.59 -7.57 10.31
C ALA A 12 32.62 -7.67 11.50
N VAL A 13 33.10 -7.61 12.74
CA VAL A 13 32.26 -7.60 13.94
C VAL A 13 31.44 -6.31 14.06
N VAL A 14 32.03 -5.15 13.72
CA VAL A 14 31.29 -3.87 13.69
C VAL A 14 30.21 -3.89 12.61
N LEU A 15 30.51 -4.37 11.40
CA LEU A 15 29.51 -4.49 10.33
C LEU A 15 28.41 -5.50 10.67
N LEU A 16 28.75 -6.63 11.31
CA LEU A 16 27.76 -7.61 11.79
C LEU A 16 26.89 -7.05 12.93
N SER A 17 27.43 -6.19 13.80
CA SER A 17 26.67 -5.53 14.87
C SER A 17 25.72 -4.43 14.36
N PHE A 18 26.01 -3.82 13.21
CA PHE A 18 25.13 -2.85 12.56
C PHE A 18 24.09 -3.49 11.63
N SER A 19 24.30 -4.74 11.20
CA SER A 19 23.42 -5.41 10.23
C SER A 19 22.54 -6.50 10.85
N GLY A 20 22.97 -7.12 11.96
CA GLY A 20 22.39 -8.38 12.45
C GLY A 20 21.13 -8.26 13.32
N CYS A 21 20.98 -7.16 14.06
CA CYS A 21 19.86 -6.99 15.01
C CYS A 21 18.73 -6.09 14.50
N THR A 22 18.99 -5.27 13.48
CA THR A 22 17.97 -4.40 12.87
C THR A 22 17.16 -5.16 11.83
N LEU A 23 17.77 -6.04 11.04
CA LEU A 23 17.07 -6.73 9.94
C LEU A 23 15.90 -7.63 10.36
N PHE A 24 15.83 -8.05 11.63
CA PHE A 24 14.75 -8.92 12.15
C PHE A 24 14.08 -8.35 13.40
N SER A 25 14.23 -7.04 13.63
CA SER A 25 13.53 -6.39 14.73
C SER A 25 12.03 -6.27 14.37
N PRO A 26 11.10 -6.67 15.25
CA PRO A 26 9.65 -6.49 15.01
C PRO A 26 9.24 -5.05 14.68
N TRP A 27 10.06 -4.07 15.08
CA TRP A 27 9.85 -2.66 14.81
C TRP A 27 10.03 -2.25 13.34
N ASN A 28 10.66 -3.12 12.53
CA ASN A 28 10.83 -2.93 11.08
C ASN A 28 9.73 -3.62 10.28
N ASP A 29 8.69 -4.12 10.97
CA ASP A 29 7.51 -4.70 10.33
C ASP A 29 6.46 -3.63 9.99
N VAL A 30 5.42 -4.02 9.27
CA VAL A 30 4.31 -3.16 8.86
C VAL A 30 3.65 -2.53 10.08
N ALA A 31 3.66 -1.20 10.14
CA ALA A 31 3.03 -0.42 11.21
C ALA A 31 1.95 0.54 10.69
N GLU A 32 2.10 1.04 9.47
CA GLU A 32 1.17 1.98 8.84
C GLU A 32 0.94 1.60 7.38
N ILE A 33 -0.33 1.66 6.96
CA ILE A 33 -0.77 1.50 5.58
C ILE A 33 -1.56 2.75 5.22
N SER A 34 -1.18 3.45 4.15
CA SER A 34 -1.92 4.60 3.61
C SER A 34 -2.14 4.46 2.11
N PHE A 35 -3.20 5.10 1.62
CA PHE A 35 -3.54 5.10 0.19
C PHE A 35 -3.11 6.40 -0.48
N LYS A 36 -2.75 6.30 -1.76
CA LYS A 36 -2.66 7.42 -2.67
C LYS A 36 -3.59 7.20 -3.85
N VAL A 37 -4.20 8.26 -4.34
CA VAL A 37 -4.90 8.25 -5.63
C VAL A 37 -4.25 9.28 -6.54
N ASP A 38 -3.82 8.84 -7.72
CA ASP A 38 -3.04 9.62 -8.69
C ASP A 38 -1.86 10.35 -8.05
N GLY A 39 -1.17 9.63 -7.14
CA GLY A 39 0.00 10.12 -6.41
C GLY A 39 -0.30 11.03 -5.23
N LYS A 40 -1.56 11.42 -4.98
CA LYS A 40 -1.96 12.24 -3.83
C LYS A 40 -2.35 11.36 -2.65
N GLU A 41 -1.73 11.59 -1.50
CA GLU A 41 -2.04 10.86 -0.27
C GLU A 41 -3.44 11.20 0.24
N LEU A 42 -4.21 10.15 0.55
CA LEU A 42 -5.50 10.29 1.17
C LEU A 42 -5.33 10.51 2.67
N LYS A 43 -6.05 11.49 3.21
CA LYS A 43 -6.09 11.76 4.66
C LYS A 43 -7.11 10.88 5.39
N THR A 44 -7.98 10.23 4.63
CA THR A 44 -9.10 9.42 5.09
C THR A 44 -9.19 8.16 4.23
N SER A 45 -9.74 7.09 4.79
CA SER A 45 -10.01 5.85 4.05
C SER A 45 -11.31 5.92 3.23
N GLU A 46 -11.58 7.08 2.63
CA GLU A 46 -12.72 7.34 1.74
C GLU A 46 -12.24 8.17 0.55
N TYR A 47 -12.66 7.77 -0.65
CA TYR A 47 -12.37 8.46 -1.89
C TYR A 47 -13.62 8.54 -2.77
N THR A 48 -13.86 9.70 -3.37
CA THR A 48 -14.98 9.95 -4.28
C THR A 48 -14.44 10.27 -5.67
N LEU A 49 -15.06 9.68 -6.70
CA LEU A 49 -14.74 9.91 -8.11
C LEU A 49 -16.00 9.86 -8.98
N GLU A 50 -15.89 10.33 -10.21
CA GLU A 50 -17.02 10.32 -11.15
C GLU A 50 -17.23 8.95 -11.81
N PHE A 51 -18.46 8.68 -12.25
CA PHE A 51 -18.71 7.52 -13.12
C PHE A 51 -17.84 7.58 -14.39
N GLY A 52 -17.27 6.44 -14.76
CA GLY A 52 -16.40 6.27 -15.91
C GLY A 52 -15.00 6.87 -15.76
N GLU A 53 -14.65 7.43 -14.59
CA GLU A 53 -13.31 7.90 -14.32
C GLU A 53 -12.33 6.73 -14.09
N GLU A 54 -11.10 6.91 -14.56
CA GLU A 54 -9.99 5.99 -14.34
C GLU A 54 -8.99 6.67 -13.41
N VAL A 55 -8.60 5.97 -12.35
CA VAL A 55 -7.59 6.46 -11.39
C VAL A 55 -6.57 5.38 -11.07
N THR A 56 -5.35 5.80 -10.76
CA THR A 56 -4.33 4.91 -10.18
C THR A 56 -4.40 4.97 -8.67
N ILE A 57 -4.70 3.84 -8.04
CA ILE A 57 -4.67 3.67 -6.59
C ILE A 57 -3.33 3.03 -6.21
N SER A 58 -2.62 3.65 -5.28
CA SER A 58 -1.37 3.13 -4.74
C SER A 58 -1.46 2.93 -3.24
N VAL A 59 -0.69 1.99 -2.71
CA VAL A 59 -0.47 1.83 -1.27
C VAL A 59 0.93 2.28 -0.88
N VAL A 60 1.04 2.96 0.25
CA VAL A 60 2.29 3.20 0.95
C VAL A 60 2.26 2.40 2.24
N VAL A 61 3.29 1.58 2.45
CA VAL A 61 3.45 0.76 3.64
C VAL A 61 4.67 1.27 4.39
N LYS A 62 4.56 1.57 5.68
CA LYS A 62 5.68 2.05 6.51
C LYS A 62 5.86 1.20 7.76
N ASP A 63 7.08 1.20 8.27
CA ASP A 63 7.42 0.65 9.58
C ASP A 63 7.14 1.64 10.73
N ALA A 64 7.41 1.22 11.97
CA ALA A 64 7.20 2.04 13.17
C ALA A 64 8.08 3.30 13.22
N PHE A 65 9.07 3.43 12.34
CA PHE A 65 9.97 4.57 12.21
C PHE A 65 9.63 5.44 10.98
N ALA A 66 8.45 5.24 10.40
CA ALA A 66 7.96 5.94 9.20
C ALA A 66 8.83 5.71 7.94
N GLN A 67 9.60 4.62 7.90
CA GLN A 67 10.36 4.23 6.71
C GLN A 67 9.48 3.39 5.78
N GLU A 68 9.51 3.69 4.48
CA GLU A 68 8.71 2.94 3.51
C GLU A 68 9.24 1.51 3.29
N LEU A 69 8.35 0.53 3.43
CA LEU A 69 8.60 -0.88 3.16
C LEU A 69 8.30 -1.19 1.69
N LYS A 70 9.34 -1.54 0.93
CA LYS A 70 9.27 -1.82 -0.52
C LYS A 70 9.17 -3.31 -0.89
N LYS A 71 9.15 -4.18 0.12
CA LYS A 71 9.15 -5.64 -0.06
C LYS A 71 7.98 -6.27 0.70
N CYS A 72 6.76 -5.87 0.40
CA CYS A 72 5.55 -6.51 0.88
C CYS A 72 4.84 -7.16 -0.29
N THR A 73 4.15 -8.27 -0.04
CA THR A 73 3.22 -8.83 -1.02
C THR A 73 1.89 -8.11 -0.84
N ILE A 74 1.42 -7.45 -1.90
CA ILE A 74 0.18 -6.67 -1.87
C ILE A 74 -0.88 -7.39 -2.69
N LYS A 75 -2.05 -7.62 -2.11
CA LYS A 75 -3.24 -8.14 -2.79
C LYS A 75 -4.41 -7.21 -2.61
N TRP A 76 -5.20 -7.04 -3.67
CA TRP A 76 -6.38 -6.18 -3.71
C TRP A 76 -7.62 -7.02 -3.98
N SER A 77 -8.76 -6.57 -3.45
CA SER A 77 -10.07 -7.11 -3.79
C SER A 77 -11.15 -6.04 -3.72
N ILE A 78 -12.20 -6.22 -4.51
CA ILE A 78 -13.41 -5.38 -4.46
C ILE A 78 -14.52 -6.19 -3.78
N GLU A 79 -15.22 -5.59 -2.83
CA GLU A 79 -16.37 -6.22 -2.15
C GLU A 79 -17.69 -6.05 -2.93
N ASN A 80 -17.85 -4.93 -3.64
CA ASN A 80 -19.01 -4.62 -4.48
C ASN A 80 -18.53 -4.25 -5.89
N ASP A 81 -18.60 -5.16 -6.85
CA ASP A 81 -18.13 -4.95 -8.23
C ASP A 81 -18.97 -3.91 -9.01
N ALA A 82 -20.13 -3.51 -8.48
CA ALA A 82 -20.94 -2.44 -9.06
C ALA A 82 -20.23 -1.07 -9.05
N ILE A 83 -19.18 -0.87 -8.24
CA ILE A 83 -18.42 0.39 -8.25
C ILE A 83 -17.44 0.50 -9.42
N GLY A 84 -17.03 -0.62 -10.02
CA GLY A 84 -15.96 -0.61 -11.01
C GLY A 84 -15.08 -1.85 -10.99
N ILE A 85 -13.96 -1.78 -11.73
CA ILE A 85 -13.06 -2.90 -12.01
C ILE A 85 -11.62 -2.49 -11.65
N LEU A 86 -10.91 -3.38 -10.95
CA LEU A 86 -9.46 -3.31 -10.82
C LEU A 86 -8.80 -4.06 -11.98
N GLU A 87 -7.84 -3.42 -12.66
CA GLU A 87 -7.10 -4.07 -13.75
C GLU A 87 -6.12 -5.15 -13.26
N SER A 88 -5.71 -5.05 -12.00
CA SER A 88 -4.85 -6.01 -11.32
C SER A 88 -5.33 -6.19 -9.89
N ASN A 89 -5.14 -7.39 -9.35
CA ASN A 89 -5.40 -7.71 -7.94
C ASN A 89 -4.10 -7.80 -7.11
N GLU A 90 -2.96 -7.39 -7.66
CA GLU A 90 -1.66 -7.46 -6.99
C GLU A 90 -0.77 -6.26 -7.32
N GLY A 91 0.20 -6.01 -6.43
CA GLY A 91 1.20 -4.95 -6.58
C GLY A 91 0.89 -3.69 -5.79
N TYR A 92 1.88 -2.78 -5.71
CA TYR A 92 1.76 -1.54 -4.92
C TYR A 92 0.87 -0.47 -5.58
N ASN A 93 0.57 -0.63 -6.88
CA ASN A 93 -0.25 0.27 -7.65
C ASN A 93 -1.21 -0.56 -8.49
N VAL A 94 -2.46 -0.15 -8.56
CA VAL A 94 -3.50 -0.76 -9.38
C VAL A 94 -4.29 0.34 -10.06
N VAL A 95 -4.68 0.11 -11.31
CA VAL A 95 -5.61 0.98 -12.02
C VAL A 95 -7.02 0.54 -11.65
N PHE A 96 -7.84 1.50 -11.22
CA PHE A 96 -9.25 1.32 -10.94
C PHE A 96 -10.07 2.09 -11.95
N ASN A 97 -10.92 1.36 -12.67
CA ASN A 97 -11.88 1.90 -13.62
C ASN A 97 -13.25 1.97 -12.94
N ALA A 98 -13.77 3.17 -12.67
CA ALA A 98 -15.09 3.34 -12.09
C ALA A 98 -16.17 2.80 -13.03
N ALA A 99 -17.30 2.36 -12.47
CA ALA A 99 -18.44 1.92 -13.25
C ALA A 99 -18.89 3.00 -14.24
N ALA A 100 -19.42 2.58 -15.39
CA ALA A 100 -20.03 3.50 -16.33
C ALA A 100 -21.31 4.11 -15.72
N ALA A 101 -21.63 5.34 -16.13
CA ALA A 101 -22.84 6.01 -15.66
C ALA A 101 -24.10 5.20 -16.01
N GLY A 102 -24.99 5.06 -15.03
CA GLY A 102 -26.28 4.39 -15.17
C GLY A 102 -27.45 5.30 -14.78
N GLU A 103 -28.54 4.69 -14.30
CA GLU A 103 -29.68 5.44 -13.75
C GLU A 103 -29.44 5.91 -12.30
N GLU A 104 -28.52 5.26 -11.60
CA GLU A 104 -28.16 5.59 -10.22
C GLU A 104 -27.42 6.93 -10.14
N SER A 105 -27.71 7.72 -9.11
CA SER A 105 -27.01 8.98 -8.85
C SER A 105 -25.67 8.78 -8.13
N TYR A 106 -25.52 7.67 -7.39
CA TYR A 106 -24.28 7.26 -6.75
C TYR A 106 -24.25 5.76 -6.47
N ILE A 107 -23.04 5.21 -6.36
CA ILE A 107 -22.79 3.83 -5.89
C ILE A 107 -21.68 3.87 -4.85
N GLU A 108 -21.87 3.14 -3.74
CA GLU A 108 -20.82 2.95 -2.73
C GLU A 108 -20.29 1.51 -2.74
N GLY A 109 -19.01 1.38 -2.45
CA GLY A 109 -18.36 0.09 -2.29
C GLY A 109 -17.03 0.22 -1.57
N LYS A 110 -16.30 -0.89 -1.55
CA LYS A 110 -15.05 -1.01 -0.81
C LYS A 110 -14.02 -1.73 -1.64
N ILE A 111 -12.81 -1.18 -1.61
CA ILE A 111 -11.60 -1.86 -2.06
C ILE A 111 -10.84 -2.26 -0.79
N ASN A 112 -10.58 -3.55 -0.66
CA ASN A 112 -9.79 -4.11 0.44
C ASN A 112 -8.38 -4.38 -0.05
N ILE A 113 -7.42 -4.16 0.84
CA ILE A 113 -6.01 -4.50 0.62
C ILE A 113 -5.55 -5.47 1.70
N ALA A 114 -4.77 -6.46 1.30
CA ALA A 114 -4.00 -7.33 2.17
C ALA A 114 -2.51 -7.10 1.90
N VAL A 115 -1.78 -6.75 2.95
CA VAL A 115 -0.34 -6.47 2.94
C VAL A 115 0.35 -7.55 3.75
N GLU A 116 1.01 -8.48 3.07
CA GLU A 116 1.83 -9.50 3.72
C GLU A 116 3.26 -8.99 3.88
N SER A 117 3.74 -8.97 5.12
CA SER A 117 5.11 -8.62 5.45
C SER A 117 6.09 -9.68 4.92
N SER A 118 7.11 -9.27 4.16
CA SER A 118 8.20 -10.19 3.81
C SER A 118 9.10 -10.55 4.99
N LEU A 119 9.00 -9.81 6.10
CA LEU A 119 9.82 -10.05 7.28
C LEU A 119 9.23 -11.14 8.17
N THR A 120 7.95 -11.02 8.48
CA THR A 120 7.25 -11.89 9.46
C THR A 120 6.27 -12.85 8.81
N GLY A 121 5.84 -12.59 7.57
CA GLY A 121 4.74 -13.30 6.92
C GLY A 121 3.36 -12.92 7.48
N GLU A 122 3.29 -11.97 8.42
CA GLU A 122 2.01 -11.46 8.94
C GLU A 122 1.28 -10.68 7.84
N THR A 123 -0.05 -10.84 7.80
CA THR A 123 -0.91 -10.11 6.86
C THR A 123 -1.71 -9.05 7.59
N HIS A 124 -1.53 -7.81 7.16
CA HIS A 124 -2.30 -6.66 7.60
C HIS A 124 -3.37 -6.33 6.57
N TYR A 125 -4.53 -5.88 7.03
CA TYR A 125 -5.66 -5.55 6.17
C TYR A 125 -6.02 -4.09 6.34
N GLU A 126 -6.40 -3.44 5.24
CA GLU A 126 -6.98 -2.11 5.26
C GLU A 126 -8.09 -2.01 4.20
N THR A 127 -8.99 -1.05 4.38
CA THR A 127 -10.15 -0.85 3.49
C THR A 127 -10.22 0.60 3.03
N LEU A 128 -10.38 0.81 1.74
CA LEU A 128 -10.71 2.09 1.14
C LEU A 128 -12.19 2.09 0.72
N LYS A 129 -13.00 2.97 1.30
CA LYS A 129 -14.37 3.23 0.83
C LYS A 129 -14.31 4.04 -0.46
N ILE A 130 -15.03 3.57 -1.47
CA ILE A 130 -15.16 4.23 -2.77
C ILE A 130 -16.61 4.69 -2.93
N ILE A 131 -16.77 5.94 -3.36
CA ILE A 131 -18.06 6.53 -3.72
C ILE A 131 -17.95 6.98 -5.17
N VAL A 132 -18.75 6.39 -6.05
CA VAL A 132 -18.84 6.79 -7.45
C VAL A 132 -20.08 7.64 -7.62
N VAL A 133 -19.96 8.84 -8.17
CA VAL A 133 -21.06 9.80 -8.30
C VAL A 133 -21.24 10.28 -9.73
N THR A 134 -22.44 10.74 -10.07
CA THR A 134 -22.68 11.45 -11.33
C THR A 134 -21.97 12.79 -11.32
N LYS A 135 -21.29 13.12 -12.41
CA LYS A 135 -20.68 14.43 -12.64
C LYS A 135 -21.74 15.52 -12.46
N GLU A 136 -21.48 16.47 -11.56
CA GLU A 136 -22.31 17.67 -11.49
C GLU A 136 -22.13 18.47 -12.80
N VAL A 137 -23.22 18.67 -13.52
CA VAL A 137 -23.23 19.54 -14.69
C VAL A 137 -23.29 20.96 -14.16
N GLU A 138 -22.18 21.71 -14.20
CA GLU A 138 -22.21 23.15 -13.95
C GLU A 138 -23.12 23.82 -15.00
N GLU A 139 -24.25 24.39 -14.56
CA GLU A 139 -25.22 25.14 -15.39
C GLU A 139 -24.70 26.50 -15.86
#